data_AF-A0A916JUM5-F1
#
_entry.id   AF-A0A916JUM5-F1
#
_cell.length_a   1.000
_cell.length_b   1.000
_cell.length_c   1.000
_cell.angle_alpha   90.00
_cell.angle_beta   90.00
_cell.angle_gamma   90.00
#
_symmetry.space_group_name_H-M   'P 1'
#
loop_
_entity.id
_entity.type
_entity.pdbx_description
1 polymer ?
#
loop_
_entity_poly.entity_id
_entity_poly.type
_entity_poly.pdbx_seq_one_letter_code
_entity_poly.pdbx_strand_id
1 'polypeptide(L)' 'MPRNIPSVRVVEKNGLRLEGLAKRYLQINGVWEDHAIYAITAEEWPEREQG' A
#
# COMPACT_ATOMS: atom_id res chain seq x y z
N MET A 1 -3.25 -1.86 12.61
CA MET A 1 -1.86 -1.43 12.35
C MET A 1 -1.24 -2.44 11.41
N PRO A 2 -0.88 -2.09 10.16
CA PRO A 2 -0.38 -3.08 9.21
C PRO A 2 0.96 -3.63 9.73
N ARG A 3 1.07 -4.97 9.83
CA ARG A 3 2.30 -5.65 10.30
C ARG A 3 3.50 -5.42 9.37
N ASN A 4 3.28 -4.99 8.14
CA ASN A 4 4.32 -4.84 7.12
C ASN A 4 4.83 -3.39 6.99
N ILE A 5 5.46 -2.88 8.05
CA ILE A 5 6.08 -1.55 8.10
C ILE A 5 7.09 -1.31 6.94
N PRO A 6 7.92 -2.29 6.51
CA PRO A 6 8.80 -2.10 5.36
C PRO A 6 8.06 -1.82 4.06
N SER A 7 6.94 -2.52 3.80
CA SER A 7 6.12 -2.28 2.61
C SER A 7 5.50 -0.90 2.64
N VAL A 8 4.99 -0.44 3.80
CA VAL A 8 4.42 0.91 3.98
C VAL A 8 5.38 2.01 3.53
N ARG A 9 6.66 1.92 3.93
CA ARG A 9 7.68 2.91 3.54
C ARG A 9 7.94 2.95 2.02
N VAL A 10 7.82 1.81 1.35
CA VAL A 10 7.99 1.76 -0.12
C VAL A 10 6.80 2.45 -0.79
N VAL A 11 5.58 2.17 -0.36
CA VAL A 11 4.38 2.80 -0.95
C VAL A 11 4.37 4.30 -0.72
N GLU A 12 4.71 4.76 0.49
CA GLU A 12 4.84 6.18 0.81
C GLU A 12 5.94 6.86 -0.02
N LYS A 13 7.12 6.23 -0.17
CA LYS A 13 8.20 6.78 -0.99
C LYS A 13 7.82 6.92 -2.48
N ASN A 14 6.93 6.07 -2.98
CA ASN A 14 6.45 6.14 -4.36
C ASN A 14 5.23 7.07 -4.52
N GLY A 15 4.80 7.77 -3.47
CA GLY A 15 3.71 8.74 -3.53
C GLY A 15 2.31 8.13 -3.52
N LEU A 16 2.17 6.83 -3.23
CA LEU A 16 0.85 6.21 -3.13
C LEU A 16 0.15 6.66 -1.84
N ARG A 17 -1.13 7.00 -1.96
CA ARG A 17 -1.98 7.39 -0.83
C ARG A 17 -2.75 6.20 -0.27
N LEU A 18 -2.94 6.19 1.06
CA LEU A 18 -3.81 5.21 1.72
C LEU A 18 -5.27 5.52 1.39
N GLU A 19 -5.96 4.60 0.74
CA GLU A 19 -7.38 4.74 0.39
C GLU A 19 -8.31 3.97 1.32
N GLY A 20 -7.81 2.94 2.01
CA GLY A 20 -8.67 2.18 2.88
C GLY A 20 -8.00 1.03 3.61
N LEU A 21 -8.81 0.35 4.43
CA LEU A 21 -8.44 -0.85 5.17
C LEU A 21 -9.50 -1.92 4.96
N ALA A 22 -9.14 -2.97 4.23
CA ALA A 22 -9.97 -4.16 4.09
C ALA A 22 -9.77 -5.06 5.31
N LYS A 23 -10.79 -5.17 6.15
CA LYS A 23 -10.72 -5.96 7.38
C LYS A 23 -10.84 -7.46 7.08
N ARG A 24 -9.97 -8.28 7.68
CA ARG A 24 -9.95 -9.75 7.53
C ARG A 24 -10.05 -10.19 6.06
N TYR A 25 -9.24 -9.58 5.22
CA TYR A 25 -9.34 -9.74 3.76
C TYR A 25 -8.60 -10.97 3.25
N LEU A 26 -7.42 -11.26 3.81
CA LEU A 26 -6.61 -12.40 3.40
C LEU A 26 -6.30 -13.30 4.58
N GLN A 27 -6.38 -14.61 4.34
CA GLN A 27 -5.90 -15.61 5.29
C GLN A 27 -4.47 -15.99 4.94
N ILE A 28 -3.52 -15.66 5.79
CA ILE A 28 -2.10 -15.96 5.61
C ILE A 28 -1.65 -16.80 6.80
N ASN A 29 -1.09 -17.98 6.54
CA ASN A 29 -0.67 -18.92 7.58
C ASN A 29 -1.78 -19.23 8.61
N GLY A 30 -3.02 -19.37 8.13
CA GLY A 30 -4.19 -19.66 8.97
C GLY A 30 -4.76 -18.45 9.72
N VAL A 31 -4.10 -17.29 9.69
CA VAL A 31 -4.56 -16.06 10.36
C VAL A 31 -5.20 -15.12 9.35
N TRP A 32 -6.40 -14.63 9.66
CA TRP A 32 -7.03 -13.55 8.90
C TRP A 32 -6.34 -12.23 9.22
N GLU A 33 -5.83 -11.56 8.19
CA GLU A 33 -5.16 -10.27 8.32
C GLU A 33 -5.97 -9.13 7.68
N ASP A 34 -5.85 -7.96 8.27
CA ASP A 34 -6.33 -6.72 7.67
C ASP A 34 -5.32 -6.23 6.61
N HIS A 35 -5.81 -5.69 5.51
CA HIS A 35 -4.98 -5.23 4.40
C HIS A 35 -5.22 -3.75 4.11
N ALA A 36 -4.16 -2.96 4.15
CA ALA A 36 -4.20 -1.55 3.77
C ALA A 36 -4.18 -1.45 2.24
N ILE A 37 -5.08 -0.64 1.69
CA ILE A 37 -5.21 -0.42 0.25
C ILE A 37 -4.58 0.94 -0.07
N TYR A 38 -3.62 0.93 -0.98
CA TYR A 38 -2.94 2.13 -1.47
C TYR A 38 -3.19 2.29 -2.95
N ALA A 39 -3.30 3.53 -3.41
CA ALA A 39 -3.50 3.84 -4.82
C ALA A 39 -2.74 5.10 -5.23
N ILE A 40 -2.59 5.25 -6.54
CA ILE A 40 -2.11 6.44 -7.23
C ILE A 40 -2.82 6.50 -8.57
N THR A 41 -3.24 7.69 -8.97
CA THR A 41 -3.84 7.95 -10.29
C THR A 41 -2.75 8.24 -11.32
N ALA A 42 -3.12 8.28 -12.60
CA ALA A 42 -2.16 8.60 -13.67
C ALA A 42 -1.63 10.04 -13.53
N GLU A 43 -2.48 10.94 -13.04
CA GLU A 43 -2.19 12.36 -12.81
C GLU A 43 -1.28 12.57 -11.59
N GLU A 44 -1.37 11.71 -10.58
CA GLU A 44 -0.51 11.74 -9.40
C GLU A 44 0.83 11.04 -9.64
N TRP A 45 0.97 10.25 -10.70
CA TRP A 45 2.19 9.52 -10.99
C TRP A 45 3.32 10.50 -11.34
N PRO A 46 4.39 10.59 -10.53
CA PRO A 46 5.49 11.48 -10.86
C PRO A 46 6.12 10.99 -12.16
N GLU A 47 6.19 11.85 -13.17
CA GLU A 47 7.03 11.62 -14.34
C GLU A 47 8.44 11.37 -13.82
N ARG A 48 8.85 10.11 -13.80
CA ARG A 48 10.23 9.78 -13.45
C ARG A 48 11.05 10.37 -14.57
N GLU A 49 11.73 11.48 -14.30
CA GLU A 49 12.90 11.92 -15.07
C GLU A 49 13.78 10.68 -15.21
N GLN A 50 13.71 10.07 -16.39
CA GLN A 50 14.54 8.92 -16.75
C GLN A 50 15.95 9.48 -16.85
N GLY A 51 16.72 9.34 -15.76
CA GLY A 51 18.17 9.50 -15.78
C GLY A 51 18.83 8.44 -16.64
#